data_AF-A0A3Q9GJI7-F1
#
_entry.id   AF-A0A3Q9GJI7-F1
#
_cell.length_a   1.000
_cell.length_b   1.000
_cell.length_c   1.000
_cell.angle_alpha   90.00
_cell.angle_beta   90.00
_cell.angle_gamma   90.00
#
_symmetry.space_group_name_H-M   'P 1'
#
loop_
_entity.id
_entity.type
_entity.pdbx_description
1 polymer ?
#
loop_
_entity_poly.entity_id
_entity_poly.type
_entity_poly.pdbx_seq_one_letter_code
_entity_poly.pdbx_strand_id
1 'polypeptide(L)'
;MYTWNHYDRPYQNLPPLPPVQEVETRAVLKKTITASRALATLRGATELLPDPTMLVNFLPLLEAQASSEIENIVTTNDEVFRAAHKATK
;
A
#
# COMPACT_ATOMS: atom_id res chain seq x y z
N MET A 1 6.45 5.28 30.83
CA MET A 1 6.58 6.65 30.28
C MET A 1 7.10 6.49 28.87
N TYR A 2 6.27 6.63 27.83
CA TYR A 2 6.71 6.51 26.44
C TYR A 2 7.43 7.81 26.06
N THR A 3 8.76 7.76 25.94
CA THR A 3 9.55 8.84 25.36
C THR A 3 9.36 8.78 23.85
N TRP A 4 8.43 9.58 23.32
CA TRP A 4 8.40 9.82 21.89
C TRP A 4 9.76 10.40 21.48
N ASN A 5 10.47 9.71 20.59
CA ASN A 5 11.75 10.20 20.10
C ASN A 5 11.44 11.40 19.19
N HIS A 6 11.96 12.57 19.53
CA HIS A 6 11.86 13.74 18.67
C HIS A 6 12.66 13.48 17.37
N TYR A 7 12.24 14.11 16.26
CA TYR A 7 12.82 13.89 14.92
C TYR A 7 14.32 14.21 14.84
N ASP A 8 14.85 14.95 15.80
CA ASP A 8 16.26 15.34 15.94
C ASP A 8 17.14 14.26 16.57
N ARG A 9 16.57 13.14 17.05
CA ARG A 9 17.32 12.03 17.66
C ARG A 9 17.08 10.71 16.91
N PRO A 10 18.14 10.03 16.44
CA PRO A 10 17.98 8.75 15.76
C PRO A 10 17.48 7.67 16.74
N TYR A 11 16.52 6.84 16.31
CA TYR A 11 15.96 5.77 17.14
C TYR A 11 16.75 4.47 16.98
N GLN A 12 17.94 4.43 17.57
CA GLN A 12 18.88 3.31 17.37
C GLN A 12 18.50 2.02 18.10
N ASN A 13 17.60 2.09 19.08
CA ASN A 13 17.14 0.94 19.86
C ASN A 13 15.74 0.50 19.40
N LEU A 14 15.56 0.27 18.10
CA LEU A 14 14.32 -0.24 17.55
C LEU A 14 14.04 -1.65 18.14
N PRO A 15 12.87 -1.89 18.76
CA PRO A 15 12.54 -3.20 19.29
C PRO A 15 12.50 -4.23 18.16
N PRO A 16 13.07 -5.43 18.35
CA PRO A 16 13.00 -6.48 17.34
C PRO A 16 11.57 -6.95 17.12
N LEU A 17 11.26 -7.35 15.89
CA LEU A 17 10.00 -8.05 15.56
C LEU A 17 10.20 -9.58 15.75
N PRO A 18 9.19 -10.32 16.25
CA PRO A 18 7.87 -9.84 16.66
C PRO A 18 7.86 -9.18 18.05
N PRO A 19 6.87 -8.30 18.34
CA PRO A 19 6.67 -7.80 19.69
C PRO A 19 6.38 -8.95 20.66
N VAL A 20 6.84 -8.82 21.91
CA VAL A 20 6.60 -9.82 22.96
C VAL A 20 5.13 -9.83 23.40
N GLN A 21 4.47 -8.68 23.33
CA GLN A 21 3.06 -8.52 23.67
C GLN A 21 2.13 -9.14 22.63
N GLU A 22 0.94 -9.55 23.09
CA GLU A 22 -0.16 -9.98 22.23
C GLU A 22 -0.56 -8.84 21.28
N VAL A 23 -0.51 -9.12 19.98
CA VAL A 23 -0.85 -8.14 18.92
C VAL A 23 -2.27 -8.33 18.41
N GLU A 24 -2.86 -9.51 18.61
CA GLU A 24 -4.20 -9.83 18.16
C GLU A 24 -5.26 -9.28 19.13
N THR A 25 -5.70 -8.07 18.85
CA THR A 25 -6.80 -7.47 19.61
C THR A 25 -8.15 -7.72 18.95
N ARG A 26 -9.22 -7.79 19.74
CA ARG A 26 -10.61 -7.87 19.22
C ARG A 26 -10.91 -6.77 18.19
N ALA A 27 -10.36 -5.57 18.38
CA ALA A 27 -10.56 -4.45 17.46
C ALA A 27 -9.86 -4.69 16.11
N VAL A 28 -8.61 -5.15 16.12
CA VAL A 28 -7.86 -5.49 14.90
C VAL A 28 -8.54 -6.65 14.18
N LEU A 29 -8.84 -7.75 14.87
CA LEU A 29 -9.49 -8.92 14.27
C LEU A 29 -10.83 -8.58 13.60
N LYS A 30 -11.65 -7.72 14.22
CA LYS A 30 -12.90 -7.23 13.60
C LYS A 30 -12.65 -6.47 12.31
N LYS A 31 -11.61 -5.63 12.25
CA LYS A 31 -11.23 -4.91 11.02
C LYS A 31 -10.65 -5.84 9.96
N THR A 32 -9.89 -6.86 10.37
CA THR A 32 -9.34 -7.87 9.45
C THR A 32 -10.45 -8.59 8.69
N ILE A 33 -11.59 -8.88 9.34
CA ILE A 33 -12.75 -9.49 8.67
C ILE A 33 -13.27 -8.59 7.54
N THR A 34 -13.46 -7.28 7.80
CA THR A 34 -13.96 -6.36 6.77
C THR A 34 -12.96 -6.15 5.64
N ALA A 35 -11.67 -6.07 5.95
CA ALA A 35 -10.61 -5.96 4.96
C ALA A 35 -10.52 -7.21 4.07
N SER A 36 -10.56 -8.40 4.68
CA SER A 36 -10.55 -9.68 3.96
C SER A 36 -11.74 -9.82 3.00
N ARG A 37 -12.94 -9.40 3.44
CA ARG A 37 -14.14 -9.38 2.58
C ARG A 37 -13.97 -8.46 1.38
N ALA A 38 -13.47 -7.23 1.59
CA ALA A 38 -13.23 -6.30 0.50
C ALA A 38 -12.22 -6.85 -0.52
N LEU A 39 -11.13 -7.48 -0.05
CA LEU A 39 -10.15 -8.12 -0.92
C LEU A 39 -10.74 -9.31 -1.69
N ALA A 40 -11.59 -10.12 -1.05
CA ALA A 40 -12.27 -11.22 -1.73
C ALA A 40 -13.24 -10.71 -2.81
N THR A 41 -13.98 -9.63 -2.54
CA THR A 41 -14.84 -8.97 -3.53
C THR A 41 -14.02 -8.45 -4.71
N LEU A 42 -12.89 -7.79 -4.46
CA LEU A 42 -12.00 -7.32 -5.52
C LEU A 42 -11.49 -8.49 -6.38
N ARG A 43 -11.02 -9.57 -5.74
CA ARG A 43 -10.55 -10.77 -6.45
C ARG A 43 -11.64 -11.35 -7.35
N GLY A 44 -12.85 -11.50 -6.83
CA GLY A 44 -13.99 -12.00 -7.62
C GLY A 44 -14.37 -11.06 -8.77
N ALA A 45 -14.37 -9.74 -8.55
CA ALA A 45 -14.64 -8.77 -9.60
C ALA A 45 -13.57 -8.80 -10.71
N THR A 46 -12.30 -8.95 -10.35
CA THR A 46 -11.18 -9.09 -11.30
C THR A 46 -11.32 -10.34 -12.16
N GLU A 47 -11.75 -11.47 -11.60
CA GLU A 47 -11.98 -12.72 -12.35
C GLU A 47 -13.12 -12.60 -13.38
N LEU A 48 -14.05 -11.65 -13.19
CA LEU A 48 -15.16 -11.39 -14.10
C LEU A 48 -14.81 -10.41 -15.23
N LEU A 49 -13.64 -9.76 -15.18
CA LEU A 49 -13.23 -8.83 -16.22
C LEU A 49 -12.93 -9.56 -17.53
N PRO A 50 -13.32 -9.01 -18.69
CA PRO A 50 -12.98 -9.58 -20.00
C PRO A 50 -11.46 -9.70 -20.23
N ASP A 51 -10.68 -8.76 -19.68
CA ASP A 51 -9.22 -8.78 -19.71
C ASP A 51 -8.66 -8.32 -18.35
N PRO A 52 -8.37 -9.26 -17.43
CA PRO A 52 -7.78 -8.95 -16.13
C PRO A 52 -6.33 -8.41 -16.23
N THR A 53 -5.63 -8.64 -17.34
CA THR A 53 -4.23 -8.22 -17.50
C THR A 53 -4.10 -6.70 -17.55
N MET A 54 -5.16 -6.00 -17.96
CA MET A 54 -5.25 -4.55 -17.91
C MET A 54 -4.97 -4.00 -16.50
N LEU A 55 -5.45 -4.66 -15.44
CA LEU A 55 -5.22 -4.23 -14.06
C LEU A 55 -3.74 -4.32 -13.67
N VAL A 56 -3.02 -5.33 -14.17
CA VAL A 56 -1.57 -5.49 -13.94
C VAL A 56 -0.79 -4.31 -14.51
N ASN A 57 -1.27 -3.73 -15.61
CA ASN A 57 -0.61 -2.59 -16.24
C ASN A 57 -0.94 -1.26 -15.54
N PHE A 58 -2.15 -1.12 -15.00
CA PHE A 58 -2.66 0.18 -14.53
C PHE A 58 -2.52 0.38 -13.03
N LEU A 59 -2.82 -0.64 -12.22
CA LEU A 59 -2.79 -0.52 -10.76
C LEU A 59 -1.41 -0.14 -10.21
N PRO A 60 -0.28 -0.70 -10.71
CA PRO A 60 1.04 -0.31 -10.21
C PRO A 60 1.38 1.16 -10.49
N LEU A 61 0.90 1.70 -11.62
CA LEU A 61 1.15 3.09 -11.98
C LEU A 61 0.35 4.06 -11.09
N LEU A 62 -0.91 3.71 -10.80
CA LEU A 62 -1.74 4.47 -9.87
C LEU A 62 -1.17 4.43 -8.45
N GLU A 63 -0.71 3.26 -8.00
CA GLU A 63 -0.06 3.09 -6.69
C GLU A 63 1.25 3.88 -6.60
N ALA A 64 2.09 3.80 -7.64
CA ALA A 64 3.34 4.54 -7.68
C ALA A 64 3.12 6.06 -7.62
N GLN A 65 2.12 6.57 -8.35
CA GLN A 65 1.77 8.00 -8.31
C GLN A 65 1.30 8.40 -6.91
N ALA A 66 0.35 7.68 -6.33
CA ALA A 66 -0.22 8.01 -5.03
C ALA A 66 0.83 7.92 -3.89
N SER A 67 1.69 6.89 -3.94
CA SER A 67 2.79 6.71 -2.99
C SER A 67 3.84 7.81 -3.12
N SER A 68 4.17 8.21 -4.36
CA SER A 68 5.13 9.30 -4.62
C SER A 68 4.60 10.66 -4.15
N GLU A 69 3.30 10.91 -4.28
CA GLU A 69 2.68 12.16 -3.84
C GLU A 69 2.84 12.37 -2.32
N ILE A 70 2.77 11.30 -1.51
CA ILE A 70 3.01 11.35 -0.06
C ILE A 70 4.43 11.84 0.25
N GLU A 71 5.41 11.50 -0.59
CA GLU A 71 6.81 11.89 -0.45
C GLU A 71 7.12 13.28 -1.06
N ASN A 72 6.09 14.05 -1.44
CA ASN A 72 6.20 15.33 -2.15
C ASN A 72 6.77 15.21 -3.58
N ILE A 73 6.71 14.03 -4.19
CA ILE A 73 7.07 13.81 -5.60
C ILE A 73 5.78 13.86 -6.42
N VAL A 74 5.44 15.05 -6.89
CA VAL A 74 4.19 15.30 -7.62
C VAL A 74 4.36 14.98 -9.10
N THR A 75 3.53 14.08 -9.62
CA THR A 75 3.37 13.77 -11.04
C THR A 75 1.90 13.52 -11.34
N THR A 76 1.51 13.53 -12.60
CA THR A 76 0.13 13.19 -13.01
C THR A 76 0.03 11.75 -13.50
N ASN A 77 -1.17 11.18 -13.43
CA ASN A 77 -1.43 9.86 -14.01
C ASN A 77 -1.00 9.81 -15.49
N ASP A 78 -1.37 10.82 -16.28
CA ASP A 78 -1.04 10.89 -17.70
C ASP A 78 0.47 10.88 -17.97
N GLU A 79 1.27 11.57 -17.15
CA GLU A 79 2.73 11.53 -17.22
C GLU A 79 3.29 10.14 -16.91
N VAL A 80 2.80 9.49 -15.86
CA VAL A 80 3.23 8.14 -15.45
C VAL A 80 2.87 7.11 -16.52
N PHE A 81 1.65 7.16 -17.06
CA PHE A 81 1.20 6.29 -18.16
C PHE A 81 2.04 6.49 -19.43
N ARG A 82 2.33 7.75 -19.79
CA ARG A 82 3.14 8.07 -20.97
C ARG A 82 4.59 7.61 -20.82
N ALA A 83 5.16 7.75 -19.63
CA ALA A 83 6.51 7.28 -19.31
C ALA A 83 6.60 5.75 -19.39
N ALA A 84 5.64 5.04 -18.79
CA ALA A 84 5.58 3.58 -18.83
C ALA A 84 5.50 3.04 -20.26
N HIS A 85 4.65 3.63 -21.11
CA HIS A 85 4.51 3.23 -22.52
C HIS A 85 5.79 3.48 -23.35
N LYS A 86 6.54 4.55 -23.06
CA LYS A 86 7.82 4.82 -23.74
C LYS A 86 8.90 3.82 -23.32
N ALA A 87 8.90 3.36 -22.06
CA ALA A 87 9.89 2.44 -21.53
C ALA A 87 9.71 0.98 -22.00
N THR A 88 8.52 0.62 -22.49
CA THR A 88 8.22 -0.72 -23.05
C THR A 88 8.42 -0.81 -24.58
N LYS A 89 8.85 0.28 -25.22
CA LYS A 89 9.27 0.30 -26.63
C LYS A 89 10.79 0.23 -26.75
#